data_AF-A0A7K2N1P4-F1
#
_entry.id   AF-A0A7K2N1P4-F1
#
_cell.length_a   1.000
_cell.length_b   1.000
_cell.length_c   1.000
_cell.angle_alpha   90.00
_cell.angle_beta   90.00
_cell.angle_gamma   90.00
#
_symmetry.space_group_name_H-M   'P 1'
#
loop_
_entity.id
_entity.type
_entity.pdbx_description
1 polymer ?
#
loop_
_entity_poly.entity_id
_entity_poly.type
_entity_poly.pdbx_seq_one_letter_code
_entity_poly.pdbx_strand_id
1 'polypeptide(L)'
;KRVWSLGSDNPADLEAEILRLRAELGAYREALSRPFPVAMLHWPAGELAELIEAYPPLAAEYPSYEEHLASIEAALRELASSGTPNLGVVPGTVPSYEAFAASEGASPADPVLLPQYATTLAARGLAVAWPPQRGAACWCGSGRAYGECHGR
;
A
#
# COMPACT_ATOMS: atom_id res chain seq x y z
N LYS A 1 19.42 12.10 22.18
CA LYS A 1 19.63 11.42 23.48
C LYS A 1 18.36 11.56 24.31
N ARG A 2 17.52 10.52 24.40
CA ARG A 2 16.38 10.51 25.33
C ARG A 2 16.86 9.91 26.64
N VAL A 3 16.89 10.75 27.68
CA VAL A 3 17.24 10.36 29.05
C VAL A 3 16.07 9.57 29.60
N TRP A 4 16.27 8.28 29.85
CA TRP A 4 15.33 7.44 30.57
C TRP A 4 15.33 7.93 32.02
N SER A 5 14.25 8.58 32.44
CA SER A 5 14.04 8.90 33.85
C SER A 5 13.40 7.68 34.49
N LEU A 6 14.19 6.88 35.21
CA LEU A 6 13.65 5.98 36.23
C LEU A 6 13.08 6.90 37.33
N GLY A 7 11.79 7.21 37.22
CA GLY A 7 11.14 8.26 38.00
C GLY A 7 10.50 7.83 39.31
N SER A 8 10.51 6.54 39.67
CA SER A 8 9.94 6.06 40.92
C SER A 8 10.51 4.69 41.32
N ASP A 9 10.92 4.56 42.59
CA ASP A 9 11.26 3.28 43.23
C ASP A 9 10.04 2.65 43.93
N ASN A 10 8.87 3.29 43.81
CA ASN A 10 7.63 2.79 44.39
C ASN A 10 7.13 1.57 43.59
N PRO A 11 6.92 0.41 44.25
CA PRO A 11 6.45 -0.80 43.59
C PRO A 11 5.17 -0.61 42.77
N ALA A 12 4.22 0.19 43.27
CA ALA A 12 2.95 0.42 42.59
C ALA A 12 3.10 1.20 41.27
N ASP A 13 4.03 2.16 41.23
CA ASP A 13 4.29 2.96 40.03
C ASP A 13 5.00 2.13 38.97
N LEU A 14 5.91 1.24 39.39
CA LEU A 14 6.60 0.30 38.51
C LEU A 14 5.62 -0.72 37.91
N GLU A 15 4.68 -1.25 38.70
CA GLU A 15 3.64 -2.15 38.20
C GLU A 15 2.74 -1.45 37.16
N ALA A 16 2.34 -0.21 37.43
CA ALA A 16 1.54 0.58 36.48
C ALA A 16 2.30 0.83 35.16
N GLU A 17 3.59 1.14 35.24
CA GLU A 17 4.42 1.35 34.04
C GLU A 17 4.66 0.05 33.27
N ILE A 18 4.87 -1.09 33.95
CA ILE A 18 4.97 -2.41 33.31
C ILE A 18 3.66 -2.77 32.58
N LEU A 19 2.51 -2.49 33.19
CA LEU A 19 1.20 -2.74 32.56
C LEU A 19 1.01 -1.87 31.32
N ARG A 20 1.36 -0.58 31.40
CA ARG A 20 1.32 0.33 30.26
C ARG A 20 2.24 -0.16 29.13
N LEU A 21 3.49 -0.49 29.43
CA LEU A 21 4.45 -0.98 28.45
C LEU A 21 3.98 -2.27 27.79
N ARG A 22 3.36 -3.19 28.55
CA ARG A 22 2.76 -4.41 27.99
C ARG A 22 1.58 -4.10 27.07
N ALA A 23 0.73 -3.12 27.41
CA ALA A 23 -0.37 -2.69 26.56
C ALA A 23 0.14 -2.03 25.26
N GLU A 24 1.15 -1.16 25.35
CA GLU A 24 1.81 -0.56 24.19
C GLU A 24 2.47 -1.65 23.31
N LEU A 25 3.16 -2.61 23.91
CA LEU A 25 3.78 -3.73 23.18
C LEU A 25 2.73 -4.63 22.52
N GLY A 26 1.59 -4.85 23.18
CA GLY A 26 0.45 -5.60 22.64
C GLY A 26 -0.14 -4.92 21.41
N ALA A 27 -0.41 -3.61 21.48
CA ALA A 27 -0.90 -2.83 20.35
C ALA A 27 0.09 -2.81 19.18
N TYR A 28 1.40 -2.71 19.47
CA TYR A 28 2.45 -2.76 18.45
C TYR A 28 2.54 -4.13 17.77
N ARG A 29 2.45 -5.22 18.53
CA ARG A 29 2.42 -6.59 18.00
C ARG A 29 1.17 -6.85 17.17
N GLU A 30 0.02 -6.37 17.62
CA GLU A 30 -1.23 -6.49 16.87
C GLU A 30 -1.14 -5.77 15.52
N ALA A 31 -0.61 -4.55 15.50
CA ALA A 31 -0.36 -3.80 14.26
C ALA A 31 0.60 -4.52 13.30
N LEU A 32 1.67 -5.12 13.81
CA LEU A 32 2.62 -5.93 13.02
C LEU A 32 2.05 -7.29 12.57
N SER A 33 1.04 -7.81 13.28
CA SER A 33 0.37 -9.07 12.98
C SER A 33 -0.81 -8.94 12.01
N ARG A 34 -1.21 -7.71 11.67
CA ARG A 34 -2.23 -7.49 10.64
C ARG A 34 -1.69 -8.02 9.32
N PRO A 35 -2.44 -8.88 8.59
CA PRO A 35 -2.05 -9.23 7.24
C PRO A 35 -1.90 -7.94 6.43
N PHE A 36 -0.80 -7.83 5.68
CA PHE A 36 -0.57 -6.70 4.79
C PHE A 36 -1.80 -6.47 3.92
N PRO A 37 -2.13 -5.19 3.61
CA PRO A 37 -3.34 -4.92 2.87
C PRO A 37 -3.34 -5.65 1.53
N VAL A 38 -4.50 -6.18 1.14
CA VAL A 38 -4.69 -6.62 -0.24
C VAL A 38 -4.69 -5.35 -1.08
N ALA A 39 -3.63 -5.17 -1.87
CA ALA A 39 -3.35 -3.90 -2.53
C ALA A 39 -3.32 -4.04 -4.05
N MET A 40 -3.89 -3.04 -4.73
CA MET A 40 -3.83 -2.92 -6.17
C MET A 40 -2.65 -2.00 -6.57
N LEU A 41 -1.94 -2.37 -7.63
CA LEU A 41 -0.85 -1.56 -8.17
C LEU A 41 -1.39 -0.38 -8.95
N HIS A 42 -0.98 0.83 -8.55
CA HIS A 42 -1.21 2.05 -9.31
C HIS A 42 0.08 2.55 -9.92
N TRP A 43 0.17 2.57 -11.24
CA TRP A 43 1.14 3.36 -11.98
C TRP A 43 0.69 4.82 -12.09
N PRO A 44 1.45 5.81 -11.57
CA PRO A 44 1.27 7.21 -11.96
C PRO A 44 1.43 7.39 -13.47
N ALA A 45 0.76 8.38 -14.07
CA ALA A 45 0.71 8.56 -15.53
C ALA A 45 2.09 8.60 -16.21
N GLY A 46 3.07 9.30 -15.61
CA GLY A 46 4.43 9.35 -16.14
C GLY A 46 5.14 8.00 -16.08
N GLU A 47 5.01 7.29 -14.95
CA GLU A 47 5.58 5.95 -14.76
C GLU A 47 4.94 4.91 -15.67
N LEU A 48 3.62 5.01 -15.92
CA LEU A 48 2.94 4.12 -16.86
C LEU A 48 3.44 4.32 -18.30
N ALA A 49 3.62 5.58 -18.70
CA ALA A 49 4.15 5.91 -20.02
C ALA A 49 5.58 5.37 -20.19
N GLU A 50 6.43 5.58 -19.19
CA GLU A 50 7.81 5.06 -19.17
C GLU A 50 7.83 3.52 -19.19
N LEU A 51 6.97 2.86 -18.41
CA LEU A 51 6.86 1.40 -18.37
C LEU A 51 6.50 0.82 -19.75
N ILE A 52 5.51 1.39 -20.42
CA ILE A 52 5.04 0.91 -21.73
C ILE A 52 6.10 1.19 -22.81
N GLU A 53 6.82 2.31 -22.73
CA GLU A 53 7.92 2.63 -23.65
C GLU A 53 9.07 1.63 -23.50
N ALA A 54 9.49 1.34 -22.26
CA ALA A 54 10.57 0.41 -21.97
C ALA A 54 10.17 -1.06 -22.21
N TYR A 55 8.91 -1.42 -21.95
CA TYR A 55 8.39 -2.79 -22.03
C TYR A 55 7.08 -2.87 -22.84
N PRO A 56 7.13 -2.71 -24.18
CA PRO A 56 5.93 -2.70 -25.03
C PRO A 56 4.96 -3.88 -24.88
N PRO A 57 5.39 -5.13 -24.56
CA PRO A 57 4.46 -6.23 -24.30
C PRO A 57 3.45 -5.95 -23.18
N LEU A 58 3.78 -5.10 -22.21
CA LEU A 58 2.89 -4.74 -21.11
C LEU A 58 1.75 -3.79 -21.51
N ALA A 59 1.78 -3.22 -22.73
CA ALA A 59 0.69 -2.38 -23.23
C ALA A 59 -0.65 -3.12 -23.29
N ALA A 60 -0.64 -4.45 -23.41
CA ALA A 60 -1.86 -5.27 -23.37
C ALA A 60 -2.55 -5.25 -22.01
N GLU A 61 -1.79 -5.10 -20.91
CA GLU A 61 -2.32 -4.99 -19.54
C GLU A 61 -2.84 -3.58 -19.23
N TYR A 62 -2.39 -2.58 -19.98
CA TYR A 62 -2.69 -1.17 -19.77
C TYR A 62 -3.15 -0.47 -21.05
N PRO A 63 -4.37 -0.76 -21.55
CA PRO A 63 -4.84 -0.19 -22.82
C PRO A 63 -4.96 1.34 -22.79
N SER A 64 -5.31 1.92 -21.64
CA SER A 64 -5.27 3.36 -21.38
C SER A 64 -5.06 3.67 -19.89
N TYR A 65 -4.65 4.90 -19.59
CA TYR A 65 -4.49 5.33 -18.20
C TYR A 65 -5.84 5.37 -17.47
N GLU A 66 -6.90 5.80 -18.14
CA GLU A 66 -8.25 5.85 -17.60
C GLU A 66 -8.79 4.46 -17.27
N GLU A 67 -8.57 3.47 -18.15
CA GLU A 67 -8.95 2.08 -17.90
C GLU A 67 -8.16 1.45 -16.76
N HIS A 68 -6.86 1.77 -16.65
CA HIS A 68 -6.03 1.37 -15.52
C HIS A 68 -6.58 1.90 -14.18
N LEU A 69 -6.99 3.17 -14.13
CA LEU A 69 -7.61 3.72 -12.91
C LEU A 69 -8.98 3.08 -12.62
N ALA A 70 -9.79 2.87 -13.65
CA ALA A 70 -11.11 2.26 -13.51
C ALA A 70 -11.01 0.79 -13.04
N SER A 71 -10.04 0.03 -13.53
CA SER A 71 -9.84 -1.37 -13.15
C SER A 71 -9.43 -1.51 -11.68
N ILE A 72 -8.55 -0.63 -11.20
CA ILE A 72 -8.16 -0.57 -9.78
C ILE A 72 -9.39 -0.32 -8.89
N GLU A 73 -10.18 0.72 -9.19
CA GLU A 73 -11.36 1.05 -8.39
C GLU A 73 -12.41 -0.06 -8.40
N ALA A 74 -12.63 -0.68 -9.57
CA ALA A 74 -13.56 -1.79 -9.72
C ALA A 74 -13.13 -3.01 -8.91
N ALA A 75 -11.87 -3.41 -9.00
CA ALA A 75 -11.31 -4.54 -8.24
C ALA A 75 -11.39 -4.30 -6.72
N LEU A 76 -11.08 -3.08 -6.26
CA LEU A 76 -11.17 -2.73 -4.84
C LEU A 76 -12.61 -2.77 -4.32
N ARG A 77 -13.57 -2.28 -5.12
CA ARG A 77 -15.00 -2.36 -4.78
C ARG A 77 -15.51 -3.80 -4.74
N GLU A 78 -15.08 -4.62 -5.69
CA GLU A 78 -15.41 -6.05 -5.72
C GLU A 78 -14.88 -6.75 -4.45
N LEU A 79 -13.59 -6.57 -4.12
CA LEU A 79 -12.97 -7.12 -2.92
C LEU A 79 -13.66 -6.64 -1.63
N ALA A 80 -14.02 -5.35 -1.55
CA ALA A 80 -14.74 -4.84 -0.38
C ALA A 80 -16.14 -5.44 -0.27
N SER A 81 -16.84 -5.59 -1.40
CA SER A 81 -18.19 -6.18 -1.41
C SER A 81 -18.20 -7.66 -1.03
N SER A 82 -17.11 -8.39 -1.30
CA SER A 82 -16.91 -9.77 -0.86
C SER A 82 -16.46 -9.89 0.61
N GLY A 83 -16.32 -8.78 1.32
CA GLY A 83 -15.96 -8.73 2.74
C GLY A 83 -14.45 -8.77 2.99
N THR A 84 -13.62 -8.57 1.97
CA THR A 84 -12.16 -8.50 2.12
C THR A 84 -11.79 -7.24 2.90
N PRO A 85 -11.24 -7.35 4.12
CA PRO A 85 -10.83 -6.19 4.90
C PRO A 85 -9.46 -5.68 4.45
N ASN A 86 -9.07 -4.52 4.96
CA ASN A 86 -7.71 -3.97 4.82
C ASN A 86 -7.26 -3.87 3.35
N LEU A 87 -7.99 -3.09 2.55
CA LEU A 87 -7.64 -2.86 1.15
C LEU A 87 -6.76 -1.62 0.99
N GLY A 88 -5.97 -1.61 -0.08
CA GLY A 88 -5.12 -0.46 -0.38
C GLY A 88 -4.70 -0.32 -1.83
N VAL A 89 -3.98 0.75 -2.11
CA VAL A 89 -3.36 1.04 -3.39
C VAL A 89 -1.88 1.27 -3.17
N VAL A 90 -1.02 0.62 -3.94
CA VAL A 90 0.43 0.82 -3.89
C VAL A 90 0.90 1.57 -5.14
N PRO A 91 1.55 2.73 -5.01
CA PRO A 91 2.14 3.42 -6.15
C PRO A 91 3.41 2.70 -6.61
N GLY A 92 3.48 2.35 -7.89
CA GLY A 92 4.65 1.78 -8.55
C GLY A 92 5.56 2.83 -9.17
N THR A 93 6.85 2.52 -9.28
CA THR A 93 7.81 3.28 -10.12
C THR A 93 8.65 2.32 -10.95
N VAL A 94 8.97 2.69 -12.19
CA VAL A 94 9.71 1.84 -13.14
C VAL A 94 11.04 1.39 -12.54
N PRO A 95 11.88 2.26 -11.95
CA PRO A 95 13.14 1.82 -11.37
C PRO A 95 12.99 0.79 -10.24
N SER A 96 11.95 0.92 -9.40
CA SER A 96 11.74 -0.03 -8.31
C SER A 96 11.12 -1.35 -8.77
N TYR A 97 10.33 -1.33 -9.85
CA TYR A 97 9.82 -2.52 -10.52
C TYR A 97 10.92 -3.29 -11.23
N GLU A 98 11.81 -2.59 -11.94
CA GLU A 98 13.00 -3.20 -12.56
C GLU A 98 13.92 -3.84 -11.53
N ALA A 99 14.16 -3.14 -10.41
CA ALA A 99 14.92 -3.71 -9.30
C ALA A 99 14.26 -4.97 -8.72
N PHE A 100 12.93 -5.00 -8.62
CA PHE A 100 12.18 -6.18 -8.21
C PHE A 100 12.30 -7.32 -9.22
N ALA A 101 12.07 -7.06 -10.50
CA ALA A 101 12.21 -8.06 -11.56
C ALA A 101 13.63 -8.67 -11.59
N ALA A 102 14.66 -7.82 -11.45
CA ALA A 102 16.04 -8.26 -11.33
C ALA A 102 16.29 -9.15 -10.10
N SER A 103 15.70 -8.81 -8.94
CA SER A 103 15.82 -9.65 -7.73
C SER A 103 15.11 -11.00 -7.86
N GLU A 104 14.04 -11.07 -8.64
CA GLU A 104 13.32 -12.31 -8.96
C GLU A 104 13.96 -13.11 -10.11
N GLY A 105 15.02 -12.58 -10.74
CA GLY A 105 15.66 -13.21 -11.91
C GLY A 105 14.73 -13.31 -13.13
N ALA A 106 13.75 -12.42 -13.22
CA ALA A 106 12.70 -12.44 -14.23
C ALA A 106 12.77 -11.21 -15.14
N SER A 107 12.14 -11.30 -16.32
CA SER A 107 12.06 -10.18 -17.26
C SER A 107 11.01 -9.16 -16.77
N PRO A 108 11.31 -7.85 -16.72
CA PRO A 108 10.31 -6.84 -16.40
C PRO A 108 9.15 -6.80 -17.41
N ALA A 109 9.30 -7.38 -18.60
CA ALA A 109 8.22 -7.50 -19.58
C ALA A 109 7.22 -8.64 -19.29
N ASP A 110 7.45 -9.45 -18.25
CA ASP A 110 6.53 -10.53 -17.86
C ASP A 110 5.38 -9.98 -17.00
N PRO A 111 4.13 -10.00 -17.49
CA PRO A 111 2.98 -9.44 -16.76
C PRO A 111 2.69 -10.18 -15.44
N VAL A 112 3.17 -11.43 -15.27
CA VAL A 112 3.01 -12.19 -14.02
C VAL A 112 3.71 -11.51 -12.83
N LEU A 113 4.72 -10.66 -13.08
CA LEU A 113 5.42 -9.94 -12.02
C LEU A 113 4.61 -8.79 -11.42
N LEU A 114 3.67 -8.18 -12.17
CA LEU A 114 2.91 -7.00 -11.72
C LEU A 114 2.17 -7.24 -10.39
N PRO A 115 1.37 -8.31 -10.21
CA PRO A 115 0.72 -8.59 -8.92
C PRO A 115 1.70 -8.97 -7.81
N GLN A 116 2.84 -9.60 -8.13
CA GLN A 116 3.87 -9.97 -7.14
C GLN A 116 4.60 -8.73 -6.62
N TYR A 117 4.89 -7.80 -7.51
CA TYR A 117 5.45 -6.50 -7.19
C TYR A 117 4.49 -5.70 -6.29
N ALA A 118 3.20 -5.66 -6.63
CA ALA A 118 2.17 -5.03 -5.80
C ALA A 118 2.15 -5.61 -4.36
N THR A 119 2.19 -6.93 -4.25
CA THR A 119 2.26 -7.65 -2.97
C THR A 119 3.52 -7.27 -2.18
N THR A 120 4.66 -7.17 -2.87
CA THR A 120 5.94 -6.79 -2.25
C THR A 120 5.90 -5.35 -1.72
N LEU A 121 5.30 -4.41 -2.44
CA LEU A 121 5.11 -3.03 -1.97
C LEU A 121 4.17 -2.99 -0.75
N ALA A 122 3.08 -3.75 -0.77
CA ALA A 122 2.15 -3.85 0.35
C ALA A 122 2.83 -4.44 1.60
N ALA A 123 3.65 -5.48 1.41
CA ALA A 123 4.46 -6.11 2.46
C ALA A 123 5.50 -5.16 3.07
N ARG A 124 5.93 -4.14 2.32
CA ARG A 124 6.83 -3.08 2.79
C ARG A 124 6.09 -1.91 3.45
N GLY A 125 4.76 -1.99 3.58
CA GLY A 125 3.94 -0.93 4.17
C GLY A 125 3.78 0.30 3.28
N LEU A 126 3.95 0.17 1.96
CA LEU A 126 3.85 1.27 1.01
C LEU A 126 2.44 1.48 0.46
N ALA A 127 1.46 0.71 0.95
CA ALA A 127 0.07 0.84 0.54
C ALA A 127 -0.60 2.05 1.21
N VAL A 128 -1.33 2.82 0.42
CA VAL A 128 -2.28 3.82 0.90
C VAL A 128 -3.63 3.14 1.11
N ALA A 129 -4.26 3.39 2.25
CA ALA A 129 -5.54 2.78 2.60
C ALA A 129 -6.65 3.15 1.59
N TRP A 130 -7.47 2.16 1.24
CA TRP A 130 -8.67 2.34 0.42
C TRP A 130 -9.90 1.76 1.16
N PRO A 131 -11.05 2.46 1.15
CA PRO A 131 -11.24 3.78 0.59
C PRO A 131 -10.51 4.85 1.42
N PRO A 132 -10.02 5.93 0.78
CA PRO A 132 -9.50 7.08 1.52
C PRO A 132 -10.53 7.64 2.50
N GLN A 133 -10.05 8.27 3.59
CA GLN A 133 -10.94 8.94 4.55
C GLN A 133 -11.81 10.00 3.88
N ARG A 134 -12.97 10.31 4.47
CA ARG A 134 -13.88 11.35 3.95
C ARG A 134 -13.14 12.68 3.79
N GLY A 135 -13.21 13.27 2.60
CA GLY A 135 -12.55 14.54 2.28
C GLY A 135 -11.07 14.42 1.92
N ALA A 136 -10.46 13.24 2.06
CA ALA A 136 -9.10 13.00 1.61
C ALA A 136 -9.01 13.03 0.07
N ALA A 137 -7.81 13.34 -0.42
CA ALA A 137 -7.51 13.30 -1.84
C ALA A 137 -7.70 11.88 -2.42
N CYS A 138 -8.04 11.80 -3.69
CA CYS A 138 -8.17 10.55 -4.41
C CYS A 138 -6.80 9.88 -4.56
N TRP A 139 -6.77 8.56 -4.41
CA TRP A 139 -5.57 7.73 -4.55
C TRP A 139 -4.90 7.84 -5.93
N CYS A 140 -5.63 8.26 -6.98
CA CYS A 140 -5.12 8.38 -8.35
C CYS A 140 -4.16 9.56 -8.59
N GLY A 141 -3.92 10.40 -7.57
CA GLY A 141 -3.02 11.55 -7.67
C GLY A 141 -3.62 12.80 -8.35
N SER A 142 -4.92 12.84 -8.65
CA SER A 142 -5.58 13.98 -9.30
C SER A 142 -5.67 15.25 -8.44
N GLY A 143 -5.37 15.17 -7.15
CA GLY A 143 -5.56 16.25 -6.17
C GLY A 143 -7.01 16.52 -5.78
N ARG A 144 -7.99 15.92 -6.47
CA ARG A 144 -9.43 16.03 -6.16
C ARG A 144 -9.80 15.13 -4.98
N ALA A 145 -10.83 15.50 -4.23
CA ALA A 145 -11.34 14.65 -3.15
C ALA A 145 -11.82 13.30 -3.70
N TYR A 146 -11.62 12.21 -2.95
CA TYR A 146 -11.99 10.85 -3.38
C TYR A 146 -13.47 10.75 -3.79
N GLY A 147 -14.40 11.23 -2.94
CA GLY A 147 -15.84 11.22 -3.22
C GLY A 147 -16.26 12.07 -4.43
N GLU A 148 -15.42 12.99 -4.89
CA GLU A 148 -15.65 13.75 -6.11
C GLU A 148 -14.94 13.14 -7.33
N CYS A 149 -14.10 12.13 -7.15
CA CYS A 149 -13.33 11.48 -8.21
C CYS A 149 -13.81 10.03 -8.39
N HIS A 150 -13.05 9.05 -7.88
CA HIS A 150 -13.35 7.63 -8.02
C HIS A 150 -14.32 7.09 -6.95
N GLY A 151 -14.54 7.85 -5.87
CA GLY A 151 -15.49 7.53 -4.80
C GLY A 151 -16.93 7.98 -5.07
N ARG A 152 -17.26 8.25 -6.33
CA ARG A 152 -18.62 8.53 -6.78
C ARG A 152 -19.48 7.28 -6.76
#